data_AF-A0A1Q5JTA9-F1
#
_entry.id   AF-A0A1Q5JTA9-F1
#
_cell.length_a   1.000
_cell.length_b   1.000
_cell.length_c   1.000
_cell.angle_alpha   90.00
_cell.angle_beta   90.00
_cell.angle_gamma   90.00
#
_symmetry.space_group_name_H-M   'P 1'
#
loop_
_entity.id
_entity.type
_entity.pdbx_description
1 polymer ?
#
loop_
_entity_poly.entity_id
_entity_poly.type
_entity_poly.pdbx_seq_one_letter_code
_entity_poly.pdbx_strand_id
1 'polypeptide(L)'
;MTPTYEPGDRVVWERVDGGEVRRGDVVAFSAPDRYPGVGVHVQRVIGVGGDRVACCTRVGGRERVTVNGKPVEEPYVFQGEADGVHHPYDVKVPRGRLFLLGDHRSNSMDSRFFVADHDGTLPVGAVEGRLTGDRAGLALVGTALLVGVVLVLTGVGLGIGALVVRRRKAPVVPPVPWPVGPAQG
;
A
#
# COMPACT_ATOMS: atom_id res chain seq x y z
N MET A 1 12.25 -5.99 10.22
CA MET A 1 11.19 -5.02 9.85
C MET A 1 9.99 -5.02 10.81
N THR A 2 10.01 -5.82 11.88
CA THR A 2 9.07 -5.71 12.99
C THR A 2 9.06 -4.28 13.56
N PRO A 3 7.90 -3.69 13.91
CA PRO A 3 6.56 -4.28 13.91
C PRO A 3 5.83 -4.19 12.56
N THR A 4 6.36 -3.45 11.58
CA THR A 4 5.67 -3.25 10.28
C THR A 4 5.49 -4.56 9.52
N TYR A 5 6.49 -5.43 9.54
CA TYR A 5 6.43 -6.77 8.95
C TYR A 5 7.07 -7.79 9.88
N GLU A 6 6.35 -8.87 10.17
CA GLU A 6 6.76 -9.98 11.00
C GLU A 6 7.27 -11.17 10.17
N PRO A 7 8.14 -12.03 10.74
CA PRO A 7 8.49 -13.29 10.12
C PRO A 7 7.24 -14.14 9.80
N GLY A 8 7.10 -14.54 8.53
CA GLY A 8 5.94 -15.29 8.05
C GLY A 8 4.92 -14.45 7.29
N ASP A 9 5.03 -13.11 7.34
CA ASP A 9 4.16 -12.23 6.57
C ASP A 9 4.31 -12.45 5.06
N ARG A 10 3.17 -12.45 4.37
CA ARG A 10 3.12 -12.44 2.91
C ARG A 10 2.94 -11.02 2.43
N VAL A 11 3.99 -10.49 1.82
CA VAL A 11 4.00 -9.13 1.26
C VAL A 11 3.68 -9.13 -0.22
N VAL A 12 3.13 -8.02 -0.70
CA VAL A 12 2.99 -7.72 -2.12
C VAL A 12 3.82 -6.47 -2.38
N TRP A 13 4.57 -6.47 -3.48
CA TRP A 13 5.28 -5.29 -3.93
C TRP A 13 4.95 -5.00 -5.39
N GLU A 14 5.01 -3.72 -5.72
CA GLU A 14 4.99 -3.25 -7.10
C GLU A 14 6.43 -3.04 -7.58
N ARG A 15 6.67 -3.27 -8.87
CA ARG A 15 7.93 -2.90 -9.48
C ARG A 15 7.94 -1.37 -9.63
N VAL A 16 9.00 -0.73 -9.17
CA VAL A 16 9.19 0.72 -9.27
C VAL A 16 10.56 1.01 -9.83
N ASP A 17 10.65 2.06 -10.65
CA ASP A 17 11.96 2.59 -11.02
C ASP A 17 12.60 3.24 -9.79
N GLY A 18 13.91 3.06 -9.65
CA GLY A 18 14.64 3.58 -8.49
C GLY A 18 14.54 5.11 -8.30
N GLY A 19 14.29 5.85 -9.37
CA GLY A 19 14.03 7.30 -9.34
C GLY A 19 12.66 7.69 -8.79
N GLU A 20 11.73 6.74 -8.67
CA GLU A 20 10.38 6.95 -8.12
C GLU A 20 10.28 6.65 -6.63
N VAL A 21 11.32 6.03 -6.05
CA VAL A 21 11.43 5.75 -4.62
C VAL A 21 11.44 7.05 -3.82
N ARG A 22 10.69 7.09 -2.72
CA ARG A 22 10.54 8.25 -1.83
C ARG A 22 10.89 7.87 -0.39
N ARG A 23 11.14 8.89 0.43
CA ARG A 23 11.27 8.69 1.89
C ARG A 23 10.00 8.07 2.44
N GLY A 24 10.14 7.13 3.36
CA GLY A 24 9.05 6.38 3.97
C GLY A 24 8.68 5.11 3.22
N ASP A 25 9.04 4.96 1.94
CA ASP A 25 8.80 3.73 1.19
C ASP A 25 9.52 2.55 1.87
N VAL A 26 8.88 1.38 1.88
CA VAL A 26 9.53 0.12 2.22
C VAL A 26 9.89 -0.57 0.92
N VAL A 27 11.15 -0.88 0.73
CA VAL A 27 11.67 -1.42 -0.54
C VAL A 27 12.23 -2.81 -0.37
N ALA A 28 11.93 -3.66 -1.35
CA ALA A 28 12.62 -4.92 -1.58
C ALA A 28 13.84 -4.64 -2.45
N PHE A 29 15.02 -5.13 -2.05
CA PHE A 29 16.27 -4.90 -2.78
C PHE A 29 17.24 -6.08 -2.63
N SER A 30 18.17 -6.18 -3.57
CA SER A 30 19.22 -7.21 -3.57
C SER A 30 20.60 -6.57 -3.55
N ALA A 31 21.44 -7.02 -2.63
CA ALA A 31 22.83 -6.56 -2.48
C ALA A 31 23.70 -7.74 -2.01
N PRO A 32 24.02 -8.70 -2.91
CA PRO A 32 24.70 -9.94 -2.53
C PRO A 32 26.07 -9.71 -1.87
N ASP A 33 26.76 -8.63 -2.23
CA ASP A 33 28.04 -8.25 -1.62
C ASP A 33 27.91 -7.84 -0.14
N ARG A 34 26.75 -7.28 0.23
CA ARG A 34 26.43 -6.87 1.61
C ARG A 34 25.79 -8.00 2.41
N TYR A 35 25.07 -8.89 1.72
CA TYR A 35 24.25 -9.92 2.32
C TYR A 35 24.43 -11.26 1.59
N PRO A 36 25.58 -11.93 1.79
CA PRO A 36 25.88 -13.17 1.10
C PRO A 36 24.87 -14.27 1.49
N GLY A 37 24.35 -14.97 0.47
CA GLY A 37 23.38 -16.06 0.66
C GLY A 37 21.95 -15.61 0.94
N VAL A 38 21.67 -14.31 0.96
CA VAL A 38 20.32 -13.77 1.09
C VAL A 38 19.90 -13.12 -0.22
N GLY A 39 18.77 -13.57 -0.77
CA GLY A 39 18.29 -13.10 -2.08
C GLY A 39 17.76 -11.68 -2.06
N VAL A 40 16.78 -11.42 -1.19
CA VAL A 40 16.05 -10.13 -1.14
C VAL A 40 15.94 -9.67 0.31
N HIS A 41 16.22 -8.38 0.51
CA HIS A 41 16.08 -7.68 1.79
C HIS A 41 14.95 -6.67 1.72
N VAL A 42 14.39 -6.38 2.88
CA VAL A 42 13.33 -5.38 3.03
C VAL A 42 13.75 -4.38 4.09
N GLN A 43 13.84 -3.10 3.71
CA GLN A 43 14.15 -1.98 4.61
C GLN A 43 13.37 -0.74 4.20
N ARG A 44 13.29 0.24 5.11
CA ARG A 44 12.62 1.51 4.85
C ARG A 44 13.59 2.58 4.40
N VAL A 45 13.18 3.35 3.40
CA VAL A 45 13.92 4.49 2.89
C VAL A 45 13.80 5.67 3.85
N ILE A 46 14.90 6.10 4.44
CA ILE A 46 14.95 7.26 5.32
C ILE A 46 15.43 8.50 4.58
N GLY A 47 16.41 8.33 3.69
CA GLY A 47 16.95 9.40 2.86
C GLY A 47 17.05 9.00 1.39
N VAL A 48 16.79 9.95 0.51
CA VAL A 48 17.02 9.83 -0.94
C VAL A 48 18.15 10.77 -1.38
N GLY A 49 18.64 10.60 -2.60
CA GLY A 49 19.74 11.38 -3.12
C GLY A 49 19.58 12.90 -2.92
N GLY A 50 20.59 13.52 -2.31
CA GLY A 50 20.59 14.93 -1.90
C GLY A 50 20.28 15.14 -0.42
N ASP A 51 19.78 14.15 0.30
CA ASP A 51 19.49 14.28 1.72
C ASP A 51 20.72 14.21 2.61
N ARG A 52 20.64 14.85 3.77
CA ARG A 52 21.54 14.62 4.88
C ARG A 52 20.77 13.91 5.99
N VAL A 53 21.10 12.65 6.29
CA VAL A 53 20.47 11.85 7.34
C VAL A 53 21.43 11.75 8.50
N ALA A 54 21.01 12.16 9.69
CA ALA A 54 21.86 12.10 10.87
C ALA A 54 21.09 11.61 12.09
N CYS A 55 21.76 10.86 12.96
CA CYS A 55 21.20 10.46 14.25
C CYS A 55 22.19 10.64 15.40
N CYS A 56 21.73 11.04 16.59
CA CYS A 56 20.35 11.38 16.95
C CYS A 56 20.26 12.74 17.64
N THR A 57 19.14 13.43 17.39
CA THR A 57 18.76 14.61 18.17
C THR A 57 17.71 14.24 19.20
N ARG A 58 17.62 15.00 20.29
CA ARG A 58 16.65 14.78 21.38
C ARG A 58 15.52 15.80 21.29
N VAL A 59 14.29 15.33 21.04
CA VAL A 59 13.09 16.18 20.95
C VAL A 59 12.02 15.61 21.87
N GLY A 60 11.49 16.43 22.78
CA GLY A 60 10.46 15.99 23.72
C GLY A 60 10.89 14.80 24.61
N GLY A 61 12.19 14.73 24.94
CA GLY A 61 12.75 13.64 25.73
C GLY A 61 12.97 12.32 24.99
N ARG A 62 12.72 12.27 23.67
CA ARG A 62 12.95 11.08 22.83
C ARG A 62 14.03 11.35 21.78
N GLU A 63 14.78 10.32 21.43
CA GLU A 63 15.72 10.38 20.32
C GLU A 63 14.98 10.35 18.98
N ARG A 64 15.51 11.07 18.00
CA ARG A 64 14.95 11.15 16.66
C ARG A 64 16.07 11.17 15.63
N VAL A 65 15.86 10.45 14.53
CA VAL A 65 16.61 10.67 13.30
C VAL A 65 16.25 12.06 12.75
N THR A 66 17.21 12.70 12.11
CA THR A 66 16.99 13.94 11.36
C THR A 66 17.23 13.72 9.89
N VAL A 67 16.41 14.37 9.06
CA VAL A 67 16.61 14.47 7.62
C VAL A 67 16.67 15.94 7.24
N ASN A 68 17.79 16.36 6.67
CA ASN A 68 18.10 17.76 6.35
C ASN A 68 17.96 18.68 7.59
N GLY A 69 18.45 18.20 8.73
CA GLY A 69 18.41 18.91 10.02
C GLY A 69 17.04 18.96 10.69
N LYS A 70 15.99 18.40 10.08
CA LYS A 70 14.65 18.34 10.66
C LYS A 70 14.41 16.97 11.29
N PRO A 71 14.01 16.90 12.58
CA PRO A 71 13.58 15.66 13.20
C PRO A 71 12.44 15.03 12.40
N VAL A 72 12.51 13.73 12.14
CA VAL A 72 11.44 12.99 11.47
C VAL A 72 10.57 12.26 12.48
N GLU A 73 9.27 12.18 12.19
CA GLU A 73 8.35 11.35 12.96
C GLU A 73 8.32 9.95 12.37
N GLU A 74 8.58 8.95 13.20
CA GLU A 74 8.77 7.57 12.78
C GLU A 74 7.87 6.65 13.63
N PRO A 75 6.54 6.65 13.43
CA PRO A 75 5.61 5.88 14.27
C PRO A 75 5.74 4.36 14.07
N TYR A 76 6.41 3.95 13.00
CA TYR A 76 6.68 2.56 12.62
C TYR A 76 7.89 1.95 13.34
N VAL A 77 8.68 2.74 14.07
CA VAL A 77 9.91 2.24 14.71
C VAL A 77 9.58 1.43 15.96
N PHE A 78 10.13 0.23 16.04
CA PHE A 78 9.95 -0.66 17.18
C PHE A 78 10.35 0.06 18.48
N GLN A 79 9.41 0.12 19.43
CA GLN A 79 9.58 0.80 20.73
C GLN A 79 9.99 2.29 20.65
N GLY A 80 9.92 2.92 19.47
CA GLY A 80 10.35 4.30 19.25
C GLY A 80 11.87 4.53 19.41
N GLU A 81 12.67 3.47 19.34
CA GLU A 81 14.13 3.50 19.45
C GLU A 81 14.75 4.04 18.15
N ALA A 82 15.14 5.33 18.11
CA ALA A 82 15.63 5.94 16.87
C ALA A 82 17.00 5.42 16.42
N ASP A 83 17.92 5.18 17.37
CA ASP A 83 19.24 4.61 17.09
C ASP A 83 19.23 3.09 17.20
N GLY A 84 19.16 2.53 18.41
CA GLY A 84 19.16 1.09 18.66
C GLY A 84 20.46 0.33 18.41
N VAL A 85 21.48 0.94 17.80
CA VAL A 85 22.85 0.38 17.74
C VAL A 85 23.86 1.25 18.48
N HIS A 86 23.44 2.39 19.01
CA HIS A 86 24.28 3.36 19.74
C HIS A 86 25.51 3.79 18.93
N HIS A 87 25.33 4.00 17.63
CA HIS A 87 26.39 4.40 16.72
C HIS A 87 25.97 5.68 15.98
N PRO A 88 26.63 6.83 16.26
CA PRO A 88 26.28 8.08 15.59
C PRO A 88 26.62 7.99 14.11
N TYR A 89 25.73 8.53 13.27
CA TYR A 89 25.95 8.63 11.83
C TYR A 89 25.46 9.96 11.31
N ASP A 90 26.12 10.44 10.26
CA ASP A 90 25.80 11.67 9.58
C ASP A 90 26.18 11.55 8.10
N VAL A 91 25.18 11.23 7.28
CA VAL A 91 25.38 10.79 5.89
C VAL A 91 24.74 11.76 4.94
N LYS A 92 25.53 12.26 3.97
CA LYS A 92 25.01 12.97 2.80
C LYS A 92 24.73 11.96 1.70
N VAL A 93 23.47 11.63 1.47
CA VAL A 93 23.05 10.64 0.49
C VAL A 93 23.41 11.12 -0.94
N PRO A 94 24.27 10.39 -1.68
CA PRO A 94 24.60 10.77 -3.05
C PRO A 94 23.38 10.66 -3.98
N ARG A 95 23.38 11.42 -5.09
CA ARG A 95 22.35 11.26 -6.13
C ARG A 95 22.33 9.82 -6.65
N GLY A 96 21.12 9.29 -6.90
CA GLY A 96 20.94 7.91 -7.34
C GLY A 96 21.20 6.86 -6.25
N ARG A 97 21.25 7.26 -4.97
CA ARG A 97 21.39 6.35 -3.83
C ARG A 97 20.34 6.63 -2.76
N LEU A 98 20.20 5.67 -1.85
CA LEU A 98 19.23 5.63 -0.75
C LEU A 98 19.94 5.35 0.56
N PHE A 99 19.46 5.93 1.65
CA PHE A 99 19.84 5.54 3.01
C PHE A 99 18.69 4.77 3.64
N LEU A 100 18.93 3.52 4.01
CA LEU A 100 17.90 2.58 4.44
C LEU A 100 18.09 2.21 5.90
N LEU A 101 17.01 2.17 6.66
CA LEU A 101 16.99 1.65 8.03
C LEU A 101 15.94 0.55 8.17
N GLY A 102 16.21 -0.40 9.05
CA GLY A 102 15.17 -1.31 9.53
C GLY A 102 14.24 -0.63 10.54
N ASP A 103 12.97 -1.03 10.55
CA ASP A 103 11.99 -0.53 11.54
C ASP A 103 12.28 -1.06 12.96
N HIS A 104 12.94 -2.22 13.09
CA HIS A 104 13.50 -2.72 14.34
C HIS A 104 14.98 -2.34 14.40
N ARG A 105 15.29 -1.14 14.86
CA ARG A 105 16.61 -0.54 14.68
C ARG A 105 17.75 -1.36 15.31
N SER A 106 17.56 -1.86 16.53
CA SER A 106 18.53 -2.70 17.25
C SER A 106 18.73 -4.10 16.62
N ASN A 107 17.82 -4.54 15.75
CA ASN A 107 17.89 -5.86 15.10
C ASN A 107 17.90 -5.74 13.57
N SER A 108 18.61 -4.74 13.03
CA SER A 108 18.71 -4.55 11.59
C SER A 108 20.13 -4.24 11.14
N MET A 109 20.68 -5.14 10.31
CA MET A 109 21.91 -4.88 9.57
C MET A 109 21.59 -4.06 8.32
N ASP A 110 21.47 -2.75 8.50
CA ASP A 110 21.06 -1.77 7.48
C ASP A 110 22.21 -0.82 7.09
N SER A 111 21.92 0.33 6.47
CA SER A 111 22.95 1.25 5.97
C SER A 111 24.03 1.59 7.03
N ARG A 112 23.68 1.60 8.32
CA ARG A 112 24.63 1.93 9.40
C ARG A 112 25.80 0.96 9.51
N PHE A 113 25.65 -0.28 9.03
CA PHE A 113 26.69 -1.31 9.09
C PHE A 113 27.62 -1.32 7.89
N PHE A 114 27.30 -0.58 6.82
CA PHE A 114 28.05 -0.57 5.57
C PHE A 114 28.75 0.77 5.29
N VAL A 115 29.14 1.50 6.34
CA VAL A 115 29.74 2.84 6.22
C VAL A 115 31.00 2.89 5.34
N ALA A 116 31.78 1.81 5.29
CA ALA A 116 32.95 1.72 4.40
C ALA A 116 32.57 1.62 2.90
N ASP A 117 31.33 1.25 2.59
CA ASP A 117 30.79 1.14 1.23
C ASP A 117 29.81 2.30 0.97
N HIS A 118 30.33 3.39 0.41
CA HIS A 118 29.56 4.59 0.04
C HIS A 118 28.70 5.15 1.19
N ASP A 119 29.29 5.27 2.39
CA ASP A 119 28.61 5.74 3.61
C ASP A 119 27.34 4.92 3.95
N GLY A 120 27.34 3.64 3.59
CA GLY A 120 26.22 2.73 3.83
C GLY A 120 25.06 2.84 2.86
N THR A 121 25.10 3.82 1.95
CA THR A 121 24.00 4.09 1.04
C THR A 121 23.87 3.01 -0.04
N LEU A 122 22.65 2.69 -0.46
CA LEU A 122 22.35 1.68 -1.49
C LEU A 122 22.04 2.35 -2.84
N PRO A 123 22.55 1.87 -3.99
CA PRO A 123 22.16 2.42 -5.28
C PRO A 123 20.69 2.15 -5.58
N VAL A 124 20.00 3.12 -6.19
CA VAL A 124 18.56 2.97 -6.53
C VAL A 124 18.30 1.82 -7.51
N GLY A 125 19.30 1.42 -8.31
CA GLY A 125 19.22 0.28 -9.22
C GLY A 125 19.25 -1.10 -8.54
N ALA A 126 19.56 -1.16 -7.24
CA ALA A 126 19.46 -2.40 -6.46
C ALA A 126 18.02 -2.69 -5.97
N VAL A 127 17.11 -1.71 -6.10
CA VAL A 127 15.71 -1.86 -5.69
C VAL A 127 14.97 -2.72 -6.71
N GLU A 128 14.33 -3.78 -6.23
CA GLU A 128 13.51 -4.68 -7.04
C GLU A 128 12.03 -4.26 -7.06
N GLY A 129 11.57 -3.62 -5.98
CA GLY A 129 10.20 -3.14 -5.87
C GLY A 129 9.91 -2.41 -4.57
N ARG A 130 8.76 -1.74 -4.54
CA ARG A 130 8.22 -1.07 -3.35
C ARG A 130 7.10 -1.93 -2.76
N LEU A 131 7.19 -2.23 -1.48
CA LEU A 131 6.13 -2.94 -0.78
C LEU A 131 4.92 -2.02 -0.67
N THR A 132 3.79 -2.51 -1.14
CA THR A 132 2.49 -1.85 -0.97
C THR A 132 1.84 -2.47 0.25
N GLY A 133 1.46 -1.65 1.23
CA GLY A 133 0.77 -2.09 2.44
C GLY A 133 -0.50 -2.90 2.15
N ASP A 134 -0.98 -3.57 3.20
CA ASP A 134 -1.98 -4.63 3.23
C ASP A 134 -3.16 -4.56 2.25
N ARG A 135 -3.70 -5.76 1.98
CA ARG A 135 -4.85 -6.13 1.13
C ARG A 135 -6.13 -5.29 1.29
N ALA A 136 -6.16 -4.24 2.11
CA ALA A 136 -7.29 -3.34 2.31
C ALA A 136 -7.85 -2.78 0.99
N GLY A 137 -6.99 -2.40 0.04
CA GLY A 137 -7.43 -1.96 -1.29
C GLY A 137 -8.18 -3.05 -2.06
N LEU A 138 -7.66 -4.28 -2.04
CA LEU A 138 -8.31 -5.44 -2.66
C LEU A 138 -9.61 -5.83 -1.94
N ALA A 139 -9.64 -5.72 -0.61
CA ALA A 139 -10.83 -5.96 0.20
C ALA A 139 -11.94 -4.94 -0.09
N LEU A 140 -11.60 -3.66 -0.28
CA LEU A 140 -12.52 -2.60 -0.68
C LEU A 140 -13.12 -2.85 -2.07
N VAL A 141 -12.29 -3.28 -3.04
CA VAL A 141 -12.77 -3.65 -4.38
C VAL A 141 -13.70 -4.88 -4.31
N GLY A 142 -13.31 -5.91 -3.55
CA GLY A 142 -14.14 -7.10 -3.37
C GLY A 142 -15.50 -6.80 -2.71
N THR A 143 -15.51 -5.95 -1.67
CA THR A 143 -16.76 -5.51 -1.03
C THR A 143 -17.62 -4.65 -1.96
N ALA A 144 -17.02 -3.72 -2.71
CA ALA A 144 -17.75 -2.91 -3.68
C ALA A 144 -18.42 -3.77 -4.78
N LEU A 145 -17.73 -4.80 -5.27
CA LEU A 145 -18.29 -5.75 -6.25
C LEU A 145 -19.47 -6.54 -5.68
N LEU A 146 -19.34 -7.05 -4.45
CA LEU A 146 -20.43 -7.77 -3.78
C LEU A 146 -21.66 -6.87 -3.57
N VAL A 147 -21.47 -5.63 -3.12
CA VAL A 147 -22.56 -4.65 -2.98
C VAL A 147 -23.22 -4.37 -4.33
N GLY A 148 -22.43 -4.20 -5.39
CA GLY A 148 -22.93 -4.01 -6.75
C GLY A 148 -23.81 -5.17 -7.21
N VAL A 149 -23.38 -6.42 -6.99
CA VAL A 149 -24.18 -7.62 -7.31
C VAL A 149 -25.50 -7.64 -6.55
N VAL A 150 -25.48 -7.33 -5.24
CA VAL A 150 -26.70 -7.27 -4.43
C VAL A 150 -27.68 -6.22 -4.97
N LEU A 151 -27.21 -5.03 -5.32
CA LEU A 151 -28.05 -3.97 -5.89
C LEU A 151 -28.67 -4.38 -7.24
N VAL A 152 -27.89 -5.02 -8.12
CA VAL A 152 -28.40 -5.53 -9.41
C VAL A 152 -29.47 -6.59 -9.19
N LEU A 153 -29.23 -7.58 -8.33
CA LEU A 153 -30.20 -8.64 -8.05
C LEU A 153 -31.50 -8.07 -7.46
N THR A 154 -31.39 -7.11 -6.55
CA THR A 154 -32.54 -6.44 -5.94
C THR A 154 -33.34 -5.66 -7.00
N GLY A 155 -32.65 -4.90 -7.85
CA GLY A 155 -33.28 -4.15 -8.95
C GLY A 155 -34.00 -5.06 -9.96
N VAL A 156 -33.39 -6.19 -10.33
CA VAL A 156 -34.01 -7.20 -11.21
C VAL A 156 -35.25 -7.80 -10.55
N GLY A 157 -35.16 -8.17 -9.27
CA GLY A 157 -36.31 -8.70 -8.52
C GLY A 157 -37.49 -7.73 -8.47
N LEU A 158 -37.23 -6.46 -8.15
CA LEU A 158 -38.25 -5.40 -8.15
C LEU A 158 -38.82 -5.17 -9.56
N GLY A 159 -37.99 -5.16 -10.60
CA GLY A 159 -38.41 -5.01 -11.99
C GLY A 159 -39.32 -6.13 -12.48
N ILE A 160 -38.97 -7.40 -12.19
CA ILE A 160 -39.80 -8.57 -12.49
C ILE A 160 -41.14 -8.47 -11.75
N GLY A 161 -41.11 -8.13 -10.45
CA GLY A 161 -42.32 -7.93 -9.65
C GLY A 161 -43.28 -6.90 -10.25
N ALA A 162 -42.75 -5.73 -10.66
CA ALA A 162 -43.54 -4.69 -11.31
C ALA A 162 -44.16 -5.15 -12.65
N LEU A 163 -43.40 -5.91 -13.45
CA LEU A 163 -43.87 -6.50 -14.72
C LEU A 163 -45.03 -7.47 -14.50
N VAL A 164 -44.94 -8.34 -13.49
CA VAL A 164 -46.00 -9.30 -13.16
C VAL A 164 -47.27 -8.59 -12.70
N VAL A 165 -47.15 -7.57 -11.83
CA VAL A 165 -48.30 -6.78 -11.38
C VAL A 165 -48.97 -6.05 -12.55
N ARG A 166 -48.18 -5.47 -13.46
CA ARG A 166 -48.70 -4.78 -14.64
C ARG A 166 -49.45 -5.73 -15.58
N ARG A 167 -48.95 -6.94 -15.80
CA ARG A 167 -49.63 -7.97 -16.61
C ARG A 167 -50.98 -8.39 -16.01
N ARG A 168 -51.08 -8.51 -14.68
CA ARG A 168 -52.35 -8.85 -14.00
C ARG A 168 -53.43 -7.76 -14.12
N LYS A 169 -53.03 -6.49 -14.28
CA LYS A 169 -53.96 -5.35 -14.40
C LYS A 169 -54.36 -5.03 -15.84
N ALA A 170 -53.89 -5.77 -16.85
CA ALA A 170 -54.26 -5.50 -18.23
C ALA A 170 -55.79 -5.70 -18.42
N PRO A 171 -56.53 -4.68 -18.89
CA PRO A 171 -57.98 -4.76 -19.00
C PRO A 171 -58.38 -5.81 -20.04
N VAL A 172 -59.31 -6.69 -19.67
CA VAL A 172 -59.97 -7.60 -20.60
C VAL A 172 -60.88 -6.75 -21.49
N VAL A 173 -60.56 -6.67 -22.79
CA VAL A 173 -61.43 -6.00 -23.75
C VAL A 173 -62.68 -6.88 -23.93
N PRO A 174 -63.89 -6.37 -23.65
CA PRO A 174 -65.10 -7.14 -23.89
C PRO A 174 -65.27 -7.40 -25.39
N PRO A 175 -65.79 -8.58 -25.80
CA PRO A 175 -65.99 -8.88 -27.21
C PRO A 175 -66.95 -7.87 -27.85
N VAL A 176 -66.65 -7.46 -29.08
CA VAL A 176 -67.48 -6.53 -29.85
C VAL A 176 -68.84 -7.18 -30.11
N PRO A 177 -69.97 -6.52 -29.80
CA PRO A 177 -71.30 -7.06 -30.10
C PRO A 177 -71.49 -7.21 -31.61
N TRP A 178 -72.00 -8.36 -32.04
CA TRP A 178 -72.32 -8.63 -33.44
C TRP A 178 -73.37 -7.64 -33.97
N PRO A 179 -73.25 -7.16 -35.23
CA PRO A 179 -74.26 -6.29 -35.81
C PRO A 179 -75.57 -7.06 -35.99
N VAL A 180 -76.61 -6.62 -35.29
CA VAL A 180 -77.98 -7.06 -35.53
C VAL A 180 -78.45 -6.51 -36.88
N GLY A 181 -78.76 -7.42 -37.81
CA GLY A 181 -79.34 -7.08 -39.11
C GLY A 181 -80.74 -6.46 -38.97
N PRO A 182 -81.19 -5.67 -39.96
CA PRO A 182 -82.45 -4.94 -39.87
C PRO A 182 -83.64 -5.90 -39.82
N ALA A 183 -84.52 -5.69 -38.85
CA ALA A 183 -85.80 -6.36 -38.75
C ALA A 183 -86.68 -5.96 -39.94
N GLN A 184 -87.10 -6.93 -40.75
CA GLN A 184 -88.13 -6.75 -41.77
C GLN A 184 -89.50 -6.95 -41.11
N GLY A 185 -90.39 -5.96 -41.30
CA GLY A 185 -91.80 -6.02 -40.92
C GLY A 185 -92.67 -6.67 -41.99
#